data_AF-A0A9W9JX29-F1
#
_entry.id   AF-A0A9W9JX29-F1
#
_cell.length_a   1.000
_cell.length_b   1.000
_cell.length_c   1.000
_cell.angle_alpha   90.00
_cell.angle_beta   90.00
_cell.angle_gamma   90.00
#
_symmetry.space_group_name_H-M   'P 1'
#
loop_
_entity.id
_entity.type
_entity.pdbx_description
1 polymer ?
#
loop_
_entity_poly.entity_id
_entity_poly.type
_entity_poly.pdbx_seq_one_letter_code
_entity_poly.pdbx_strand_id
1 'polypeptide(L)'
;MIPDAPNFDAKDSSFFNKWRTLPPPEQVQEKAKAQWVSGTSLDKRKTLSYGARYMRPPPAVFENMGLVVKCGVEVGIPEARLSTEGSQ
;
A
#
# COMPACT_ATOMS: atom_id res chain seq x y z
N MET A 1 -24.25 -2.22 -4.84
CA MET A 1 -24.75 -2.97 -3.67
C MET A 1 -23.56 -3.14 -2.73
N ILE A 2 -23.60 -2.51 -1.55
CA ILE A 2 -22.59 -2.72 -0.52
C ILE A 2 -23.06 -3.94 0.27
N PRO A 3 -22.22 -4.94 0.53
CA PRO A 3 -22.63 -6.09 1.32
C PRO A 3 -22.87 -5.68 2.78
N ASP A 4 -24.05 -5.99 3.30
CA ASP A 4 -24.41 -5.71 4.70
C ASP A 4 -23.92 -6.80 5.67
N ALA A 5 -23.38 -7.90 5.14
CA ALA A 5 -22.87 -9.01 5.94
C ALA A 5 -21.48 -8.66 6.50
N PRO A 6 -21.24 -8.83 7.82
CA PRO A 6 -19.94 -8.54 8.44
C PRO A 6 -18.81 -9.46 7.92
N ASN A 7 -19.17 -10.65 7.43
CA ASN A 7 -18.23 -11.64 6.89
C ASN A 7 -18.48 -11.87 5.39
N PHE A 8 -18.77 -10.81 4.64
CA PHE A 8 -18.94 -10.93 3.20
C PHE A 8 -17.65 -11.46 2.55
N ASP A 9 -17.77 -12.63 1.94
CA ASP A 9 -16.71 -13.25 1.18
C ASP A 9 -16.94 -13.02 -0.32
N ALA A 10 -15.98 -12.36 -0.97
CA ALA A 10 -16.06 -11.99 -2.38
C ALA A 10 -15.39 -13.02 -3.32
N LYS A 11 -15.09 -14.23 -2.83
CA LYS A 11 -14.43 -15.30 -3.62
C LYS A 11 -15.09 -15.55 -4.98
N ASP A 12 -16.41 -15.52 -5.04
CA ASP A 12 -17.17 -15.78 -6.27
C ASP A 12 -17.28 -14.55 -7.19
N SER A 13 -16.66 -13.43 -6.84
CA SER A 13 -16.68 -12.23 -7.68
C SER A 13 -15.98 -12.49 -9.02
N SER A 14 -16.48 -11.84 -10.06
CA SER A 14 -15.88 -11.88 -11.40
C SER A 14 -14.40 -11.47 -11.41
N PHE A 15 -13.99 -10.64 -10.45
CA PHE A 15 -12.60 -10.24 -10.27
C PHE A 15 -11.69 -11.43 -9.95
N PHE A 16 -11.98 -12.19 -8.88
CA PHE A 16 -11.14 -13.33 -8.48
C PHE A 16 -11.28 -14.52 -9.42
N ASN A 17 -12.40 -14.61 -10.15
CA ASN A 17 -12.54 -15.57 -11.25
C ASN A 17 -11.62 -15.23 -12.45
N LYS A 18 -11.41 -13.94 -12.73
CA LYS A 18 -10.56 -13.47 -13.83
C LYS A 18 -9.07 -13.46 -13.45
N TRP A 19 -8.74 -13.05 -12.23
CA TRP A 19 -7.38 -12.90 -11.75
C TRP A 19 -7.08 -13.90 -10.63
N ARG A 20 -6.49 -15.04 -10.97
CA ARG A 20 -6.10 -16.08 -10.00
C ARG A 20 -4.90 -15.69 -9.14
N THR A 21 -4.09 -14.75 -9.62
CA THR A 21 -2.90 -14.26 -8.92
C THR A 21 -3.00 -12.75 -8.76
N LEU A 22 -2.66 -12.28 -7.55
CA LEU A 22 -2.53 -10.87 -7.24
C LEU A 22 -1.09 -10.41 -7.45
N PRO A 23 -0.87 -9.10 -7.68
CA PRO A 23 0.47 -8.52 -7.68
C PRO A 23 1.21 -8.86 -6.37
N PRO A 24 2.47 -9.32 -6.44
CA PRO A 24 3.25 -9.56 -5.24
C PRO A 24 3.54 -8.24 -4.51
N PRO A 25 3.82 -8.29 -3.19
CA PRO A 25 4.08 -7.09 -2.40
C PRO A 25 5.19 -6.21 -2.97
N GLU A 26 6.28 -6.78 -3.51
CA GLU A 26 7.37 -5.98 -4.08
C GLU A 26 6.89 -5.17 -5.29
N GLN A 27 6.10 -5.79 -6.18
CA GLN A 27 5.56 -5.12 -7.36
C GLN A 27 4.59 -3.99 -6.98
N VAL A 28 3.80 -4.17 -5.92
CA VAL A 28 2.92 -3.11 -5.39
C VAL A 28 3.75 -1.93 -4.91
N GLN A 29 4.85 -2.18 -4.20
CA GLN A 29 5.73 -1.14 -3.69
C GLN A 29 6.45 -0.40 -4.83
N GLU A 30 7.02 -1.12 -5.80
CA GLU A 30 7.67 -0.52 -6.95
C GLU A 30 6.72 0.38 -7.73
N LYS A 31 5.49 -0.09 -7.95
CA LYS A 31 4.48 0.69 -8.66
C LYS A 31 4.04 1.93 -7.88
N ALA A 32 3.83 1.80 -6.57
CA ALA A 32 3.51 2.94 -5.71
C ALA A 32 4.65 3.99 -5.71
N LYS A 33 5.91 3.53 -5.65
CA LYS A 33 7.10 4.40 -5.73
C LYS A 33 7.18 5.10 -7.08
N ALA A 34 7.00 4.37 -8.19
CA ALA A 34 7.00 4.94 -9.53
C ALA A 34 5.91 6.01 -9.71
N GLN A 35 4.69 5.74 -9.26
CA GLN A 35 3.58 6.69 -9.31
C GLN A 35 3.84 7.94 -8.46
N TRP A 36 4.48 7.77 -7.30
CA TRP A 36 4.91 8.90 -6.48
C TRP A 36 5.94 9.75 -7.21
N VAL A 37 7.00 9.15 -7.76
CA VAL A 37 8.04 9.88 -8.50
C VAL A 37 7.45 10.64 -9.70
N SER A 38 6.47 10.05 -10.38
CA SER A 38 5.77 10.72 -11.48
C SER A 38 4.78 11.80 -11.04
N GLY A 39 4.53 11.96 -9.74
CA GLY A 39 3.52 12.89 -9.22
C GLY A 39 2.07 12.49 -9.58
N THR A 40 1.87 11.25 -10.03
CA THR A 40 0.58 10.75 -10.50
C THR A 40 -0.29 10.40 -9.29
N SER A 41 -1.06 11.37 -8.81
CA SER A 41 -2.06 11.15 -7.76
C SER A 41 -3.39 10.73 -8.38
N LEU A 42 -4.00 9.65 -7.85
CA LEU A 42 -5.40 9.30 -8.14
C LEU A 42 -6.36 10.44 -7.73
N ASP A 43 -5.97 11.21 -6.72
CA ASP A 43 -6.68 12.40 -6.26
C ASP A 43 -5.97 13.67 -6.75
N LYS A 44 -6.52 14.30 -7.80
CA LYS A 44 -5.98 15.55 -8.39
C LYS A 44 -5.89 16.71 -7.39
N ARG A 45 -6.58 16.62 -6.24
CA ARG A 45 -6.52 17.63 -5.16
C ARG A 45 -5.31 17.44 -4.26
N LYS A 46 -4.64 16.28 -4.32
CA LYS A 46 -3.44 15.97 -3.55
C LYS A 46 -2.23 16.07 -4.47
N THR A 47 -1.56 17.22 -4.43
CA THR A 47 -0.23 17.37 -5.00
C THR A 47 0.71 16.52 -4.14
N LEU A 48 1.15 15.38 -4.65
CA LEU A 48 2.12 14.52 -3.97
C LEU A 48 3.51 15.14 -4.13
N SER A 49 3.93 15.94 -3.16
CA SER A 49 5.32 16.40 -3.07
C SER A 49 6.19 15.28 -2.50
N TYR A 50 7.23 14.88 -3.23
CA TYR A 50 8.20 13.87 -2.80
C TYR A 50 8.92 14.35 -1.53
N GLY A 51 8.93 13.53 -0.46
CA GLY A 51 9.71 13.79 0.75
C GLY A 51 8.99 14.48 1.92
N ALA A 52 7.67 14.69 1.86
CA ALA A 52 6.93 15.10 3.04
C ALA A 52 6.91 13.94 4.05
N ARG A 53 7.56 14.12 5.22
CA ARG A 53 7.78 13.10 6.28
C ARG A 53 6.50 12.44 6.83
N TYR A 54 5.32 12.88 6.41
CA TYR A 54 4.02 12.42 6.87
C TYR A 54 3.06 12.05 5.74
N MET A 55 3.51 12.05 4.47
CA MET A 55 2.66 11.61 3.37
C MET A 55 2.69 10.08 3.27
N ARG A 56 1.50 9.48 3.23
CA ARG A 56 1.35 8.08 2.84
C ARG A 56 1.62 7.97 1.33
N PRO A 57 2.21 6.86 0.86
CA PRO A 57 2.38 6.62 -0.55
C PRO A 57 1.05 6.69 -1.30
N PRO A 58 1.06 7.18 -2.54
CA PRO A 58 -0.10 7.02 -3.40
C PRO A 58 -0.45 5.53 -3.48
N PRO A 59 -1.74 5.19 -3.49
CA PRO A 59 -2.17 3.82 -3.78
C PRO A 59 -1.62 3.39 -5.15
N ALA A 60 -1.12 2.16 -5.23
CA ALA A 60 -0.72 1.55 -6.49
C ALA A 60 -1.97 1.24 -7.34
N VAL A 61 -2.00 1.76 -8.57
CA VAL A 61 -3.12 1.54 -9.50
C VAL A 61 -2.74 0.49 -10.55
N PHE A 62 -3.51 -0.58 -10.66
CA PHE A 62 -3.38 -1.62 -11.68
C PHE A 62 -4.58 -1.56 -12.63
N GLU A 63 -4.52 -0.63 -13.59
CA GLU A 63 -5.61 -0.36 -14.55
C GLU A 63 -6.06 -1.62 -15.30
N ASN A 64 -5.12 -2.44 -15.77
CA ASN A 64 -5.42 -3.70 -16.47
C ASN A 64 -6.27 -4.66 -15.64
N MET A 65 -6.13 -4.62 -14.32
CA MET A 65 -6.90 -5.44 -13.38
C MET A 65 -8.13 -4.72 -12.83
N GLY A 66 -8.22 -3.39 -12.94
CA GLY A 66 -9.21 -2.59 -12.22
C GLY A 66 -8.97 -2.58 -10.70
N LEU A 67 -7.72 -2.75 -10.27
CA LEU A 67 -7.35 -2.92 -8.86
C LEU A 67 -6.61 -1.68 -8.33
N VAL A 68 -6.97 -1.22 -7.14
CA VAL A 68 -6.26 -0.15 -6.41
C VAL A 68 -5.79 -0.70 -5.07
N VAL A 69 -4.48 -0.64 -4.81
CA VAL A 69 -3.87 -1.20 -3.60
C VAL A 69 -3.25 -0.07 -2.77
N LYS A 70 -3.63 0.04 -1.50
CA LYS A 70 -3.00 0.98 -0.57
C LYS A 70 -1.64 0.42 -0.15
N CYS A 71 -0.56 1.17 -0.40
CA CYS A 71 0.77 0.80 0.09
C CYS A 71 1.05 1.51 1.42
N GLY A 72 1.47 0.74 2.43
CA GLY A 72 1.99 1.29 3.67
C GLY A 72 3.37 1.92 3.48
N VAL A 73 3.83 2.64 4.50
CA VAL A 73 5.24 3.08 4.60
C VAL A 73 5.99 2.01 5.38
N GLU A 74 7.18 1.65 4.92
CA GLU A 74 8.10 0.85 5.70
C GLU A 74 8.61 1.70 6.88
N VAL A 75 8.28 1.29 8.10
CA VAL A 75 8.76 1.94 9.32
C VAL A 75 9.81 1.04 9.92
N GLY A 76 11.08 1.45 9.83
CA GLY A 76 12.14 0.85 10.63
C GLY A 76 11.89 1.22 12.08
N ILE A 77 11.42 0.27 12.89
CA ILE A 77 11.35 0.44 14.34
C ILE A 77 12.76 0.17 14.86
N PRO A 78 13.51 1.17 15.34
CA PRO A 78 14.77 0.89 15.99
C PRO A 78 14.46 0.12 17.27
N GLU A 79 14.90 -1.13 17.34
CA GLU A 79 14.86 -1.90 18.57
C GLU A 79 15.65 -1.13 19.63
N ALA A 80 15.00 -0.86 20.78
CA ALA A 80 15.64 -0.17 21.88
C ALA A 80 16.89 -0.95 22.30
N ARG A 81 18.07 -0.34 22.18
CA ARG A 81 19.30 -0.92 22.71
C ARG A 81 19.13 -1.03 24.21
N LEU A 82 19.07 -2.26 24.72
CA LEU A 82 19.13 -2.56 26.14
C LEU A 82 20.51 -2.07 26.63
N SER A 83 20.56 -0.91 27.28
CA SER A 83 21.75 -0.49 28.01
C SER A 83 21.95 -1.44 29.18
N THR A 84 22.73 -2.50 28.99
CA THR A 84 23.36 -3.23 30.08
C THR A 84 24.45 -2.33 30.66
N GLU A 85 24.07 -1.46 31.58
CA GLU A 85 25.03 -0.91 32.54
C GLU A 85 25.39 -2.03 33.52
N GLY A 86 26.59 -2.60 33.32
CA GLY A 86 27.25 -3.37 34.36
C GLY A 86 27.74 -2.41 35.43
N SER A 87 27.27 -2.57 36.67
CA SER A 87 27.93 -2.01 37.84
C SER A 87 28.81 -3.10 38.46
N GLN A 88 30.08 -2.74 38.63
CA GLN A 88 31.06 -3.40 39.49
C GLN A 88 30.57 -3.50 40.93
#